data_AF-A0A6A0B0V6-F1
#
_entry.id   AF-A0A6A0B0V6-F1
#
_cell.length_a   1.000
_cell.length_b   1.000
_cell.length_c   1.000
_cell.angle_alpha   90.00
_cell.angle_beta   90.00
_cell.angle_gamma   90.00
#
_symmetry.space_group_name_H-M   'P 1'
#
loop_
_entity.id
_entity.type
_entity.pdbx_description
1 polymer ?
#
loop_
_entity_poly.entity_id
_entity_poly.type
_entity_poly.pdbx_seq_one_letter_code
_entity_poly.pdbx_strand_id
1 'polypeptide(L)'
;MSSRPRRRAWPPRVEELPPPAYPAQDGALQITATDCERCGTRLSGINGRYACGVCGWTNPWNDGHRDLPSAEEDPDYPHRR
;
A
#
# COMPACT_ATOMS: atom_id res chain seq x y z
N MET A 1 -32.88 -5.46 -41.05
CA MET A 1 -32.14 -4.31 -40.45
C MET A 1 -31.67 -4.71 -39.06
N SER A 2 -30.36 -4.90 -38.86
CA SER A 2 -29.78 -5.26 -37.56
C SER A 2 -29.55 -4.00 -36.74
N SER A 3 -30.37 -3.78 -35.71
CA SER A 3 -30.22 -2.65 -34.79
C SER A 3 -29.02 -2.90 -33.86
N ARG A 4 -27.93 -2.16 -34.06
CA ARG A 4 -26.79 -2.16 -33.12
C ARG A 4 -27.26 -1.62 -31.76
N PRO A 5 -26.99 -2.31 -30.64
CA PRO A 5 -27.31 -1.77 -29.32
C PRO A 5 -26.52 -0.46 -29.10
N ARG A 6 -27.21 0.58 -28.62
CA ARG A 6 -26.59 1.88 -28.31
C ARG A 6 -25.47 1.66 -27.29
N ARG A 7 -24.25 2.09 -27.61
CA ARG A 7 -23.15 2.14 -26.64
C ARG A 7 -23.61 3.02 -25.47
N ARG A 8 -23.51 2.52 -24.23
CA ARG A 8 -23.74 3.34 -23.03
C ARG A 8 -22.78 4.52 -23.08
N ALA A 9 -23.28 5.74 -22.86
CA ALA A 9 -22.46 6.94 -22.80
C ALA A 9 -21.60 6.89 -21.53
N TRP A 10 -20.31 7.17 -21.67
CA TRP A 10 -19.34 7.31 -20.58
C TRP A 10 -19.17 8.80 -20.25
N PRO A 11 -18.99 9.19 -18.98
CA PRO A 11 -18.85 8.35 -17.79
C PRO A 11 -20.19 7.93 -17.16
N PRO A 12 -20.22 6.88 -16.33
CA PRO A 12 -21.40 6.53 -15.56
C PRO A 12 -21.75 7.65 -14.58
N ARG A 13 -23.03 7.78 -14.25
CA ARG A 13 -23.46 8.59 -13.11
C ARG A 13 -22.92 7.94 -11.84
N VAL A 14 -22.05 8.64 -11.12
CA VAL A 14 -21.52 8.20 -9.83
C VAL A 14 -22.49 8.66 -8.75
N GLU A 15 -23.16 7.73 -8.08
CA GLU A 15 -23.89 8.00 -6.85
C GLU A 15 -22.86 8.09 -5.72
N GLU A 16 -22.83 9.19 -4.98
CA GLU A 16 -21.86 9.41 -3.91
C GLU A 16 -22.31 8.65 -2.66
N LEU A 17 -21.61 7.57 -2.31
CA LEU A 17 -21.89 6.82 -1.09
C LEU A 17 -21.47 7.66 0.13
N PRO A 18 -22.20 7.57 1.25
CA PRO A 18 -21.77 8.21 2.49
C PRO A 18 -20.37 7.70 2.88
N PRO A 19 -19.52 8.54 3.49
CA PRO A 19 -18.18 8.15 3.88
C PRO A 19 -18.27 6.92 4.80
N PRO A 20 -17.43 5.91 4.58
CA PRO A 20 -17.54 4.69 5.37
C PRO A 20 -17.19 4.97 6.83
N ALA A 21 -18.03 4.49 7.75
CA ALA A 21 -17.86 4.64 9.19
C ALA A 21 -16.82 3.65 9.77
N TYR A 22 -15.69 3.47 9.09
CA TYR A 22 -14.59 2.71 9.68
C TYR A 22 -13.86 3.61 10.68
N PRO A 23 -13.62 3.17 11.92
CA PRO A 23 -12.79 3.91 12.85
C PRO A 23 -11.41 4.13 12.21
N ALA A 24 -10.77 5.27 12.49
CA ALA A 24 -9.39 5.51 12.11
C ALA A 24 -8.56 4.33 12.63
N GLN A 25 -8.00 3.56 11.69
CA GLN A 25 -7.30 2.33 12.02
C GLN A 25 -5.93 2.72 12.53
N ASP A 26 -5.61 2.40 13.79
CA ASP A 26 -4.24 2.34 14.26
C ASP A 26 -3.49 1.33 13.36
N GLY A 27 -2.77 1.84 12.35
CA GLY A 27 -2.18 1.04 11.28
C GLY A 27 -2.74 1.20 9.87
N ALA A 28 -3.49 2.28 9.59
CA ALA A 28 -3.87 2.65 8.23
C ALA A 28 -2.64 2.71 7.29
N LEU A 29 -2.74 2.10 6.11
CA LEU A 29 -1.66 2.11 5.11
C LEU A 29 -1.39 3.54 4.65
N GLN A 30 -0.13 3.98 4.77
CA GLN A 30 0.32 5.30 4.33
C GLN A 30 1.08 5.20 3.01
N ILE A 31 0.71 6.03 2.05
CA ILE A 31 1.54 6.23 0.85
C ILE A 31 2.71 7.13 1.24
N THR A 32 3.92 6.60 1.12
CA THR A 32 5.17 7.32 1.42
C THR A 32 6.00 7.45 0.14
N ALA A 33 7.02 8.32 0.16
CA ALA A 33 7.88 8.50 -1.00
C ALA A 33 9.34 8.74 -0.59
N THR A 34 10.25 8.18 -1.37
CA THR A 34 11.72 8.30 -1.20
C THR A 34 12.41 8.28 -2.56
N ASP A 35 13.72 8.48 -2.59
CA ASP A 35 14.54 8.30 -3.78
C ASP A 35 15.26 6.95 -3.71
N CYS A 36 15.41 6.27 -4.85
CA CYS A 36 16.09 4.98 -4.92
C CYS A 36 17.57 5.12 -4.55
N GLU A 37 18.02 4.36 -3.56
CA GLU A 37 19.41 4.40 -3.06
C GLU A 37 20.45 3.96 -4.10
N ARG A 38 20.02 3.25 -5.14
CA ARG A 38 20.91 2.76 -6.21
C ARG A 38 20.96 3.66 -7.43
N CYS A 39 19.82 4.20 -7.87
CA CYS A 39 19.73 4.92 -9.15
C CYS A 39 19.05 6.30 -9.06
N GLY A 40 18.64 6.74 -7.87
CA GLY A 40 18.06 8.07 -7.63
C GLY A 40 16.62 8.27 -8.15
N THR A 41 15.99 7.26 -8.75
CA THR A 41 14.59 7.38 -9.21
C THR A 41 13.65 7.60 -8.03
N ARG A 42 12.71 8.55 -8.16
CA ARG A 42 11.65 8.79 -7.17
C ARG A 42 10.72 7.58 -7.07
N LEU A 43 10.55 7.06 -5.86
CA LEU A 43 9.71 5.91 -5.56
C LEU A 43 8.54 6.33 -4.67
N SER A 44 7.37 5.77 -4.94
CA SER A 44 6.25 5.75 -4.01
C SER A 44 6.12 4.34 -3.43
N GLY A 45 5.79 4.26 -2.15
CA GLY A 45 5.72 3.01 -1.39
C GLY A 45 4.58 3.03 -0.38
N ILE A 46 4.39 1.90 0.29
CA ILE A 46 3.41 1.77 1.39
C ILE A 46 4.17 1.56 2.69
N ASN A 47 3.93 2.41 3.69
CA ASN A 47 4.56 2.33 5.01
C ASN A 47 6.09 2.20 4.97
N GLY A 48 6.76 2.90 4.05
CA GLY A 48 8.22 2.81 3.90
C GLY A 48 8.74 1.56 3.16
N ARG A 49 7.88 0.77 2.53
CA ARG A 49 8.29 -0.33 1.64
C ARG A 49 8.43 0.15 0.22
N TYR A 50 9.63 -0.01 -0.36
CA TYR A 50 9.97 0.51 -1.67
C TYR A 50 10.53 -0.59 -2.58
N ALA A 51 10.10 -0.56 -3.84
CA ALA A 51 10.66 -1.38 -4.92
C ALA A 51 10.86 -0.50 -6.15
N CYS A 52 12.08 -0.51 -6.69
CA CYS A 52 12.46 0.28 -7.85
C CYS A 52 12.19 -0.49 -9.13
N GLY A 53 11.17 -0.07 -9.89
CA GLY A 53 10.88 -0.63 -11.22
C GLY A 53 11.94 -0.35 -12.29
N VAL A 54 12.92 0.52 -12.02
CA VAL A 54 13.98 0.89 -12.97
C VAL A 54 15.22 0.01 -12.84
N CYS A 55 15.74 -0.17 -11.62
CA CYS A 55 16.99 -0.92 -11.38
C CYS A 55 16.81 -2.21 -10.56
N GLY A 56 15.58 -2.55 -10.18
CA GLY A 56 15.24 -3.78 -9.45
C GLY A 56 15.61 -3.79 -7.98
N TRP A 57 16.09 -2.68 -7.41
CA TRP A 57 16.38 -2.58 -5.98
C TRP A 57 15.11 -2.60 -5.14
N THR A 58 15.17 -3.27 -3.98
CA THR A 58 14.15 -3.20 -2.92
C THR A 58 14.82 -2.92 -1.59
N ASN A 59 14.19 -2.15 -0.71
CA ASN A 59 14.76 -1.88 0.60
C ASN A 59 14.76 -3.15 1.51
N PRO A 60 15.70 -3.24 2.47
CA PRO A 60 15.65 -4.23 3.53
C PRO A 60 14.30 -4.29 4.25
N TRP A 61 13.94 -5.48 4.71
CA TRP A 61 12.64 -5.69 5.36
C TRP A 61 12.51 -4.94 6.70
N ASN A 62 13.61 -4.60 7.36
CA ASN A 62 13.59 -3.87 8.64
C ASN A 62 13.54 -2.34 8.46
N ASP A 63 13.68 -1.81 7.24
CA ASP A 63 13.67 -0.36 6.95
C ASP A 63 12.25 0.19 6.75
N GLY A 64 11.23 -0.50 7.28
CA GLY A 64 9.84 -0.06 7.20
C GLY A 64 9.56 1.07 8.19
N HIS A 65 8.54 1.88 7.92
CA HIS A 65 8.11 2.93 8.85
C HIS A 65 7.19 2.41 9.97
N ARG A 66 6.87 1.12 9.99
CA ARG A 66 6.11 0.51 11.09
C ARG A 66 7.08 0.04 12.16
N ASP A 67 6.66 0.21 13.40
CA ASP A 67 7.34 -0.40 14.53
C ASP A 67 7.43 -1.92 14.32
N LEU A 68 8.60 -2.45 14.62
CA LEU A 68 8.81 -3.88 14.61
C LEU A 68 8.09 -4.51 15.82
N PRO A 69 7.59 -5.75 15.70
CA PRO A 69 7.09 -6.48 16.84
C PRO A 69 8.15 -6.56 17.94
N SER A 70 7.70 -6.55 19.20
CA SER A 70 8.57 -6.88 20.33
C SER A 70 9.03 -8.33 20.24
N ALA A 71 10.03 -8.69 21.03
CA ALA A 71 10.47 -10.07 21.10
C ALA A 71 9.33 -10.98 21.61
N GLU A 72 8.55 -10.51 22.59
CA GLU A 72 7.44 -11.26 23.20
C GLU A 72 6.27 -11.53 22.22
N GLU A 73 6.16 -10.74 21.16
CA GLU A 73 5.16 -10.88 20.11
C GLU A 73 5.59 -11.89 19.02
N ASP A 74 6.85 -12.33 19.02
CA ASP A 74 7.35 -13.35 18.10
C ASP A 74 6.76 -14.73 18.45
N PRO A 75 6.13 -15.45 17.50
CA PRO A 75 5.64 -16.81 17.71
C PRO A 75 6.69 -17.81 18.22
N ASP A 76 7.97 -17.58 17.90
CA ASP A 76 9.09 -18.41 18.33
C ASP A 76 9.73 -17.92 19.64
N TYR A 77 9.16 -16.89 20.30
CA TYR A 77 9.68 -16.37 21.55
C TYR A 77 9.65 -17.43 22.66
N PRO A 78 10.77 -17.66 23.38
CA PRO A 78 10.80 -18.62 24.47
C PRO A 78 10.02 -18.07 25.67
N HIS A 79 8.75 -18.44 25.79
CA HIS A 79 7.99 -18.22 27.01
C HIS A 79 8.62 -19.05 28.14
N ARG A 80 9.22 -18.39 29.13
CA ARG A 80 9.72 -19.06 30.33
C ARG A 80 8.55 -19.80 30.99
N ARG A 81 8.72 -21.12 31.17
CA ARG A 81 7.80 -21.95 31.96
C ARG A 81 8.05 -21.77 33.45
#